data_AF-A0A0H3IEQ0-F1
#
_entry.id   AF-A0A0H3IEQ0-F1
#
_cell.length_a   1.000
_cell.length_b   1.000
_cell.length_c   1.000
_cell.angle_alpha   90.00
_cell.angle_beta   90.00
_cell.angle_gamma   90.00
#
_symmetry.space_group_name_H-M   'P 1'
#
loop_
_entity.id
_entity.type
_entity.pdbx_description
1 polymer ?
#
loop_
_entity_poly.entity_id
_entity_poly.type
_entity_poly.pdbx_seq_one_letter_code
_entity_poly.pdbx_strand_id
1 'polypeptide(L)'
;MKILVIGPSWVGDMMMSHSLYRTLKAEHPEAVIDVMAPAWCRPLLARMPEVNQALAMPLGHGALELGERRRLGVSLRDAGYDRAYVLPNSFKSALVPFFANIPQRTGWRGEMRYGLLNDLRVLDKAAFPLMVQRYTALAYDRSRIHRAEDLPQPLLWPQLRVNQAEIADMTQTFGLSDARPIIGFAPEPSSVPPNAGRIITMRRWRNH
;
A
#
# COMPACT_ATOMS: atom_id res chain seq x y z
N MET A 1 -16.41 -9.75 6.82
CA MET A 1 -16.40 -8.43 6.15
C MET A 1 -15.32 -8.44 5.08
N LYS A 2 -15.64 -8.10 3.84
CA LYS A 2 -14.69 -8.07 2.73
C LYS A 2 -14.37 -6.63 2.34
N ILE A 3 -13.08 -6.33 2.24
CA ILE A 3 -12.54 -4.99 2.06
C ILE A 3 -11.73 -4.94 0.77
N LEU A 4 -12.02 -3.93 -0.06
CA LEU A 4 -11.17 -3.56 -1.20
C LEU A 4 -10.32 -2.33 -0.86
N VAL A 5 -9.00 -2.43 -0.96
CA VAL A 5 -8.12 -1.28 -0.84
C VAL A 5 -7.62 -0.89 -2.23
N ILE A 6 -7.80 0.37 -2.63
CA ILE A 6 -7.08 0.94 -3.77
C ILE A 6 -5.74 1.43 -3.25
N GLY A 7 -4.69 0.65 -3.53
CA GLY A 7 -3.34 0.89 -3.07
C GLY A 7 -2.63 2.04 -3.81
N PRO A 8 -1.64 2.69 -3.19
CA PRO A 8 -0.80 3.69 -3.83
C PRO A 8 0.15 3.05 -4.86
N SER A 9 0.75 3.90 -5.68
CA SER A 9 1.66 3.47 -6.77
C SER A 9 3.12 3.83 -6.51
N TRP A 10 3.52 3.97 -5.24
CA TRP A 10 4.90 4.23 -4.85
C TRP A 10 5.29 3.24 -3.75
N VAL A 11 6.52 2.72 -3.79
CA VAL A 11 6.96 1.68 -2.86
C VAL A 11 6.89 2.12 -1.39
N GLY A 12 7.29 3.37 -1.10
CA GLY A 12 7.23 3.93 0.24
C GLY A 12 5.79 4.06 0.75
N ASP A 13 4.90 4.63 -0.06
CA ASP A 13 3.48 4.76 0.28
C ASP A 13 2.80 3.40 0.45
N MET A 14 3.16 2.41 -0.38
CA MET A 14 2.64 1.04 -0.27
C MET A 14 3.12 0.40 1.02
N MET A 15 4.39 0.58 1.40
CA MET A 15 4.88 0.13 2.71
C MET A 15 4.09 0.80 3.85
N MET A 16 3.87 2.12 3.78
CA MET A 16 3.12 2.85 4.81
C MET A 16 1.67 2.38 4.91
N SER A 17 1.04 2.00 3.78
CA SER A 17 -0.31 1.47 3.75
C SER A 17 -0.49 0.17 4.53
N HIS A 18 0.60 -0.57 4.78
CA HIS A 18 0.56 -1.77 5.59
C HIS A 18 -0.02 -1.53 6.99
N SER A 19 0.25 -0.36 7.57
CA SER A 19 -0.29 0.01 8.89
C SER A 19 -1.81 0.08 8.92
N LEU A 20 -2.44 0.49 7.81
CA LEU A 20 -3.90 0.42 7.67
C LEU A 20 -4.35 -1.04 7.70
N TYR A 21 -3.71 -1.95 6.99
CA TYR A 21 -4.13 -3.36 6.92
C TYR A 21 -4.01 -4.03 8.29
N ARG A 22 -2.90 -3.80 9.00
CA ARG A 22 -2.69 -4.26 10.37
C ARG A 22 -3.78 -3.73 11.31
N THR A 23 -4.12 -2.45 11.19
CA THR A 23 -5.15 -1.83 12.02
C THR A 23 -6.55 -2.34 11.69
N LEU A 24 -6.88 -2.51 10.41
CA LEU A 24 -8.16 -3.11 9.99
C LEU A 24 -8.31 -4.54 10.51
N LYS A 25 -7.23 -5.34 10.48
CA LYS A 25 -7.22 -6.68 11.07
C LYS A 25 -7.34 -6.66 12.60
N ALA A 26 -6.78 -5.66 13.27
CA ALA A 26 -6.94 -5.52 14.72
C ALA A 26 -8.37 -5.16 15.12
N GLU A 27 -9.00 -4.20 14.43
CA GLU A 27 -10.40 -3.80 14.69
C GLU A 27 -11.40 -4.85 14.18
N HIS A 28 -11.03 -5.60 13.14
CA HIS A 28 -11.87 -6.60 12.47
C HIS A 28 -11.05 -7.86 12.11
N PRO A 29 -10.86 -8.80 13.06
CA PRO A 29 -10.00 -9.98 12.87
C PRO A 29 -10.34 -10.82 11.63
N GLU A 30 -11.63 -11.01 11.38
CA GLU A 30 -12.18 -11.78 10.26
C GLU A 30 -12.29 -10.98 8.95
N ALA A 31 -11.74 -9.76 8.88
CA ALA A 31 -11.77 -8.97 7.66
C ALA A 31 -10.92 -9.60 6.56
N VAL A 32 -11.47 -9.76 5.36
CA VAL A 32 -10.72 -10.20 4.18
C VAL A 32 -10.30 -8.96 3.40
N ILE A 33 -9.00 -8.75 3.21
CA ILE A 33 -8.46 -7.51 2.61
C ILE A 33 -7.84 -7.83 1.25
N ASP A 34 -8.48 -7.38 0.18
CA ASP A 34 -7.94 -7.43 -1.17
C ASP A 34 -7.38 -6.05 -1.55
N VAL A 35 -6.17 -6.01 -2.10
CA VAL A 35 -5.49 -4.76 -2.45
C VAL A 35 -5.32 -4.67 -3.97
N MET A 36 -5.94 -3.67 -4.57
CA MET A 36 -5.74 -3.32 -5.97
C MET A 36 -4.57 -2.35 -6.13
N ALA A 37 -3.53 -2.75 -6.84
CA ALA A 37 -2.31 -1.95 -7.03
C ALA A 37 -1.65 -2.27 -8.38
N PRO A 38 -0.70 -1.44 -8.86
CA PRO A 38 0.12 -1.78 -10.01
C PRO A 38 0.78 -3.16 -9.87
N ALA A 39 0.96 -3.89 -10.98
CA ALA A 39 1.46 -5.27 -10.96
C ALA A 39 2.82 -5.42 -10.23
N TRP A 40 3.70 -4.41 -10.31
CA TRP A 40 4.99 -4.42 -9.63
C TRP A 40 4.89 -4.31 -8.10
N CYS A 41 3.74 -3.92 -7.53
CA CYS A 41 3.52 -3.94 -6.09
C CYS A 41 3.21 -5.34 -5.56
N ARG A 42 2.84 -6.29 -6.42
CA ARG A 42 2.41 -7.64 -6.04
C ARG A 42 3.45 -8.38 -5.18
N PRO A 43 4.76 -8.37 -5.50
CA PRO A 43 5.77 -9.03 -4.66
C PRO A 43 5.84 -8.44 -3.25
N LEU A 44 5.67 -7.12 -3.09
CA LEU A 44 5.64 -6.47 -1.78
C LEU A 44 4.37 -6.83 -1.00
N LEU A 45 3.20 -6.79 -1.66
CA LEU A 45 1.93 -7.17 -1.05
C LEU A 45 1.91 -8.64 -0.60
N ALA A 46 2.56 -9.53 -1.36
CA ALA A 46 2.70 -10.94 -0.98
C ALA A 46 3.50 -11.13 0.33
N ARG A 47 4.23 -10.11 0.80
CA ARG A 47 4.94 -10.14 2.08
C ARG A 47 4.12 -9.61 3.25
N MET A 48 2.89 -9.14 3.02
CA MET A 48 1.99 -8.61 4.04
C MET A 48 0.94 -9.66 4.40
N PRO A 49 1.02 -10.32 5.57
CA PRO A 49 0.12 -11.42 5.93
C PRO A 49 -1.35 -11.00 6.08
N GLU A 50 -1.62 -9.70 6.24
CA GLU A 50 -2.96 -9.14 6.33
C GLU A 50 -3.67 -9.07 4.97
N VAL A 51 -2.92 -9.17 3.86
CA VAL A 51 -3.45 -9.09 2.49
C VAL A 51 -3.86 -10.49 2.02
N ASN A 52 -5.13 -10.64 1.64
CA ASN A 52 -5.69 -11.87 1.08
C ASN A 52 -5.33 -12.03 -0.40
N GLN A 53 -5.62 -11.01 -1.22
CA GLN A 53 -5.27 -11.02 -2.64
C GLN A 53 -4.72 -9.67 -3.10
N ALA A 54 -3.69 -9.72 -3.96
CA ALA A 54 -3.18 -8.56 -4.68
C ALA A 54 -3.79 -8.54 -6.09
N LEU A 55 -4.80 -7.67 -6.30
CA LEU A 55 -5.45 -7.49 -7.58
C LEU A 55 -4.60 -6.55 -8.45
N ALA A 56 -4.28 -7.00 -9.66
CA ALA A 56 -3.56 -6.15 -10.60
C ALA A 56 -4.48 -5.01 -11.06
N MET A 57 -3.99 -3.77 -10.97
CA MET A 57 -4.59 -2.62 -11.63
C MET A 57 -4.01 -2.53 -13.05
N PRO A 58 -4.76 -2.89 -14.11
CA PRO A 58 -4.24 -2.90 -15.48
C PRO A 58 -4.11 -1.49 -16.08
N LEU A 59 -4.28 -0.44 -15.28
CA LEU A 59 -4.42 0.94 -15.74
C LEU A 59 -3.16 1.74 -15.39
N GLY A 60 -2.50 2.27 -16.41
CA GLY A 60 -1.32 3.14 -16.25
C GLY A 60 -1.66 4.50 -15.64
N HIS A 61 -0.64 5.21 -15.15
CA HIS A 61 -0.81 6.60 -14.74
C HIS A 61 -1.08 7.49 -15.95
N GLY A 62 -2.29 8.08 -16.01
CA GLY A 62 -2.57 9.23 -16.88
C GLY A 62 -3.59 8.96 -17.98
N ALA A 63 -3.82 7.71 -18.35
CA ALA A 63 -4.89 7.38 -19.28
C ALA A 63 -6.26 7.51 -18.57
N LEU A 64 -7.10 8.40 -19.09
CA LEU A 64 -8.43 8.69 -18.55
C LEU A 64 -9.34 7.47 -18.54
N GLU A 65 -9.02 6.43 -19.34
CA GLU A 65 -9.59 5.06 -19.41
C GLU A 65 -10.81 4.81 -18.52
N LEU A 66 -11.86 5.60 -18.76
CA LEU A 66 -13.04 5.61 -17.90
C LEU A 66 -13.84 4.33 -18.16
N GLY A 67 -13.86 3.89 -19.43
CA GLY A 67 -14.43 2.63 -19.86
C GLY A 67 -13.79 1.44 -19.14
N GLU A 68 -12.47 1.38 -19.08
CA GLU A 68 -11.77 0.28 -18.41
C GLU A 68 -11.96 0.30 -16.89
N ARG A 69 -11.94 1.49 -16.25
CA ARG A 69 -12.27 1.62 -14.82
C ARG A 69 -13.70 1.16 -14.52
N ARG A 70 -14.65 1.49 -15.41
CA ARG A 70 -16.03 1.05 -15.29
C ARG A 70 -16.15 -0.45 -15.49
N ARG A 71 -15.52 -1.02 -16.51
CA ARG A 71 -15.50 -2.46 -16.77
C ARG A 71 -14.93 -3.23 -15.57
N LEU A 72 -13.78 -2.77 -15.07
CA LEU A 72 -13.12 -3.34 -13.90
C LEU A 72 -14.01 -3.23 -12.66
N GLY A 73 -14.55 -2.04 -12.35
CA GLY A 73 -15.45 -1.87 -11.22
C GLY A 73 -16.69 -2.75 -11.31
N VAL A 74 -17.36 -2.80 -12.47
CA VAL A 74 -18.53 -3.67 -12.69
C VAL A 74 -18.17 -5.15 -12.48
N SER A 75 -17.01 -5.61 -12.96
CA SER A 75 -16.56 -6.99 -12.77
C SER A 75 -16.32 -7.38 -11.31
N LEU A 76 -16.15 -6.40 -10.42
CA LEU A 76 -15.95 -6.62 -8.99
C LEU A 76 -17.26 -6.63 -8.18
N ARG A 77 -18.43 -6.41 -8.80
CA ARG A 77 -19.71 -6.39 -8.09
C ARG A 77 -20.02 -7.74 -7.44
N ASP A 78 -19.79 -8.83 -8.17
CA ASP A 78 -20.03 -10.20 -7.68
C ASP A 78 -19.05 -10.60 -6.57
N ALA A 79 -17.95 -9.86 -6.41
CA ALA A 79 -17.01 -10.10 -5.32
C ALA A 79 -17.57 -9.69 -3.95
N GLY A 80 -18.65 -8.89 -3.90
CA GLY A 80 -19.40 -8.59 -2.67
C GLY A 80 -18.59 -7.82 -1.62
N TYR A 81 -17.84 -6.78 -2.03
CA TYR A 81 -17.09 -5.96 -1.07
C TYR A 81 -18.03 -5.09 -0.23
N ASP A 82 -17.84 -5.15 1.09
CA ASP A 82 -18.59 -4.34 2.06
C ASP A 82 -18.01 -2.92 2.18
N ARG A 83 -16.68 -2.81 2.11
CA ARG A 83 -15.96 -1.55 2.31
C ARG A 83 -14.87 -1.36 1.27
N ALA A 84 -14.62 -0.11 0.94
CA ALA A 84 -13.46 0.30 0.15
C ALA A 84 -12.66 1.40 0.83
N TYR A 85 -11.34 1.27 0.78
CA TYR A 85 -10.40 2.32 1.21
C TYR A 85 -9.61 2.83 0.01
N VAL A 86 -9.69 4.12 -0.27
CA VAL A 86 -9.01 4.74 -1.43
C VAL A 86 -7.84 5.58 -0.96
N LEU A 87 -6.63 5.06 -1.12
CA LEU A 87 -5.40 5.66 -0.61
C LEU A 87 -4.80 6.75 -1.51
N PRO A 88 -4.75 6.59 -2.85
CA PRO A 88 -4.30 7.66 -3.73
C PRO A 88 -5.20 8.89 -3.62
N ASN A 89 -4.67 10.09 -3.84
CA ASN A 89 -5.47 11.33 -3.79
C ASN A 89 -6.20 11.68 -5.09
N SER A 90 -5.83 11.04 -6.20
CA SER A 90 -6.38 11.34 -7.51
C SER A 90 -7.87 11.00 -7.62
N PHE A 91 -8.65 11.80 -8.34
CA PHE A 91 -10.09 11.58 -8.55
C PHE A 91 -10.37 10.19 -9.13
N LYS A 92 -9.60 9.81 -10.16
CA LYS A 92 -9.74 8.55 -10.90
C LYS A 92 -9.55 7.29 -10.04
N SER A 93 -8.85 7.39 -8.92
CA SER A 93 -8.63 6.25 -8.02
C SER A 93 -9.91 5.79 -7.31
N ALA A 94 -10.89 6.68 -7.13
CA ALA A 94 -12.15 6.36 -6.47
C ALA A 94 -13.23 5.82 -7.42
N LEU A 95 -12.97 5.79 -8.73
CA LEU A 95 -13.94 5.34 -9.74
C LEU A 95 -14.21 3.83 -9.66
N VAL A 96 -13.17 3.02 -9.47
CA VAL A 96 -13.32 1.56 -9.43
C VAL A 96 -14.23 1.13 -8.26
N PRO A 97 -14.00 1.58 -7.00
CA PRO A 97 -14.93 1.30 -5.90
C PRO A 97 -16.36 1.80 -6.13
N PHE A 98 -16.50 2.96 -6.77
CA PHE A 98 -17.82 3.52 -7.10
C PHE A 98 -18.57 2.62 -8.10
N PHE A 99 -17.93 2.23 -9.19
CA PHE A 99 -18.55 1.36 -10.20
C PHE A 99 -18.79 -0.07 -9.70
N ALA A 100 -17.99 -0.54 -8.75
CA ALA A 100 -18.18 -1.80 -8.01
C ALA A 100 -19.36 -1.77 -7.03
N ASN A 101 -20.05 -0.62 -6.89
CA ASN A 101 -21.21 -0.45 -6.01
C ASN A 101 -20.93 -0.79 -4.54
N ILE A 102 -19.70 -0.53 -4.08
CA ILE A 102 -19.29 -0.81 -2.70
C ILE A 102 -19.99 0.18 -1.77
N PRO A 103 -20.75 -0.27 -0.75
CA PRO A 103 -21.65 0.60 -0.01
C PRO A 103 -20.93 1.63 0.85
N GLN A 104 -19.77 1.31 1.43
CA GLN A 104 -18.94 2.26 2.19
C GLN A 104 -17.59 2.49 1.49
N ARG A 105 -17.31 3.74 1.11
CA ARG A 105 -16.11 4.13 0.36
C ARG A 105 -15.42 5.27 1.10
N THR A 106 -14.37 4.89 1.83
CA THR A 106 -13.63 5.74 2.75
C THR A 106 -12.33 6.23 2.13
N GLY A 107 -11.99 7.49 2.36
CA GLY A 107 -10.70 8.05 1.95
C GLY A 107 -10.60 9.54 2.25
N TRP A 108 -9.38 10.07 2.18
CA TRP A 108 -9.17 11.52 2.28
C TRP A 108 -9.83 12.27 1.11
N ARG A 109 -10.03 13.59 1.19
CA ARG A 109 -10.71 14.35 0.13
C ARG A 109 -9.97 14.30 -1.21
N GLY A 110 -8.65 14.49 -1.19
CA GLY A 110 -7.85 14.57 -2.41
C GLY A 110 -8.40 15.59 -3.42
N GLU A 111 -8.47 15.21 -4.69
CA GLU A 111 -9.01 16.00 -5.81
C GLU A 111 -10.56 16.07 -5.81
N MET A 112 -11.16 16.58 -4.73
CA MET A 112 -12.61 16.85 -4.61
C MET A 112 -13.51 15.65 -4.96
N ARG A 113 -13.21 14.47 -4.41
CA ARG A 113 -13.88 13.18 -4.69
C ARG A 113 -15.30 13.04 -4.12
N TYR A 114 -16.06 14.13 -4.05
CA TYR A 114 -17.43 14.12 -3.56
C TYR A 114 -18.30 13.18 -4.41
N GLY A 115 -19.18 12.40 -3.75
CA GLY A 115 -20.02 11.37 -4.38
C GLY A 115 -19.28 10.03 -4.59
N LEU A 116 -18.07 10.07 -5.15
CA LEU A 116 -17.25 8.85 -5.32
C LEU A 116 -16.86 8.25 -3.98
N LEU A 117 -16.52 9.09 -3.00
CA LEU A 117 -16.37 8.70 -1.60
C LEU A 117 -17.59 9.19 -0.82
N ASN A 118 -18.25 8.29 -0.08
CA ASN A 118 -19.36 8.65 0.80
C ASN A 118 -18.94 8.71 2.29
N ASP A 119 -17.77 8.17 2.64
CA ASP A 119 -17.08 8.46 3.89
C ASP A 119 -15.80 9.27 3.61
N LEU A 120 -16.01 10.52 3.17
CA LEU A 120 -14.95 11.44 2.78
C LEU A 120 -14.34 12.12 4.02
N ARG A 121 -13.02 12.05 4.16
CA ARG A 121 -12.25 12.68 5.25
C ARG A 121 -11.53 13.94 4.78
N VAL A 122 -11.65 15.05 5.49
CA VAL A 122 -10.89 16.28 5.17
C VAL A 122 -9.57 16.24 5.92
N LEU A 123 -8.46 16.28 5.20
CA LEU A 123 -7.13 16.18 5.81
C LEU A 123 -6.69 17.55 6.34
N ASP A 124 -6.49 17.62 7.65
CA ASP A 124 -5.64 18.63 8.28
C ASP A 124 -4.21 18.07 8.39
N LYS A 125 -3.27 18.71 7.69
CA LYS A 125 -1.87 18.26 7.65
C LYS A 125 -1.15 18.49 8.97
N ALA A 126 -1.55 19.49 9.75
CA ALA A 126 -0.97 19.76 11.07
C ALA A 126 -1.44 18.72 12.10
N ALA A 127 -2.71 18.31 12.01
CA ALA A 127 -3.26 17.26 12.87
C ALA A 127 -2.73 15.85 12.54
N PHE A 128 -2.32 15.60 11.30
CA PHE A 128 -1.73 14.33 10.87
C PHE A 128 -0.41 14.56 10.12
N PRO A 129 0.69 14.82 10.84
CA PRO A 129 1.98 15.12 10.22
C PRO A 129 2.55 13.93 9.44
N LEU A 130 2.37 12.69 9.93
CA LEU A 130 2.96 11.50 9.32
C LEU A 130 1.98 10.79 8.38
N MET A 131 2.50 10.27 7.26
CA MET A 131 1.71 9.50 6.31
C MET A 131 1.10 8.23 6.94
N VAL A 132 1.85 7.56 7.82
CA VAL A 132 1.35 6.38 8.53
C VAL A 132 0.12 6.69 9.37
N GLN A 133 0.09 7.84 10.06
CA GLN A 133 -1.06 8.28 10.86
C GLN A 133 -2.27 8.54 9.96
N ARG A 134 -2.05 9.15 8.78
CA ARG A 134 -3.11 9.41 7.80
C ARG A 134 -3.75 8.12 7.28
N TYR A 135 -2.97 7.06 7.05
CA TYR A 135 -3.52 5.78 6.65
C TYR A 135 -4.21 5.07 7.80
N THR A 136 -3.58 4.99 8.97
CA THR A 136 -4.16 4.35 10.16
C THR A 136 -5.47 5.00 10.60
N ALA A 137 -5.59 6.34 10.52
CA ALA A 137 -6.82 7.05 10.87
C ALA A 137 -8.03 6.64 10.03
N LEU A 138 -7.84 6.15 8.80
CA LEU A 138 -8.94 5.68 7.95
C LEU A 138 -9.56 4.39 8.48
N ALA A 139 -8.85 3.59 9.29
CA ALA A 139 -9.39 2.36 9.89
C ALA A 139 -10.52 2.63 10.88
N TYR A 140 -10.59 3.85 11.42
CA TYR A 140 -11.54 4.25 12.46
C TYR A 140 -12.65 5.14 11.93
N ASP A 141 -13.74 5.23 12.70
CA ASP A 141 -14.83 6.16 12.43
C ASP A 141 -14.34 7.62 12.51
N ARG A 142 -14.89 8.48 11.64
CA ARG A 142 -14.59 9.92 11.59
C ARG A 142 -14.92 10.67 12.88
N SER A 143 -15.80 10.15 13.72
CA SER A 143 -16.15 10.74 15.02
C SER A 143 -15.17 10.35 16.13
N ARG A 144 -14.32 9.35 15.91
CA ARG A 144 -13.38 8.84 16.91
C ARG A 144 -12.01 9.49 16.79
N ILE A 145 -11.55 9.73 15.56
CA ILE A 145 -10.18 10.20 15.27
C ILE A 145 -10.24 11.54 14.55
N HIS A 146 -9.82 12.61 15.23
CA HIS A 146 -9.76 13.97 14.69
C HIS A 146 -8.32 14.43 14.47
N ARG A 147 -7.37 13.89 15.22
CA ARG A 147 -5.93 14.18 15.12
C ARG A 147 -5.09 12.93 15.43
N ALA A 148 -3.79 13.01 15.18
CA ALA A 148 -2.86 11.91 15.38
C ALA A 148 -2.82 11.40 16.83
N GLU A 149 -3.02 12.28 17.81
CA GLU A 149 -3.01 11.94 19.24
C GLU A 149 -4.21 11.07 19.65
N ASP A 150 -5.30 11.09 18.88
CA ASP A 150 -6.49 10.26 19.16
C ASP A 150 -6.28 8.80 18.74
N LEU A 151 -5.24 8.51 17.93
CA LEU A 151 -4.98 7.17 17.44
C LEU A 151 -4.60 6.24 18.60
N PRO A 152 -5.27 5.07 18.74
CA PRO A 152 -4.90 4.07 19.73
C PRO A 152 -3.42 3.70 19.65
N GLN A 153 -2.77 3.67 20.81
CA GLN A 153 -1.36 3.32 20.95
C GLN A 153 -1.22 1.88 21.47
N PRO A 154 -0.16 1.16 21.07
CA PRO A 154 0.86 1.57 20.09
C PRO A 154 0.33 1.53 18.65
N LEU A 155 0.79 2.46 17.80
CA LEU A 155 0.53 2.37 16.37
C LEU A 155 1.10 1.07 15.78
N LEU A 156 0.30 0.40 14.95
CA LEU A 156 0.73 -0.80 14.23
C LEU A 156 1.53 -0.42 12.99
N TRP A 157 2.83 -0.15 13.17
CA TRP A 157 3.77 0.21 12.11
C TRP A 157 3.91 -0.85 11.02
N PRO A 158 4.39 -0.53 9.80
CA PRO A 158 4.66 -1.53 8.78
C PRO A 158 5.67 -2.56 9.30
N GLN A 159 5.42 -3.85 9.05
CA GLN A 159 6.29 -4.92 9.53
C GLN A 159 6.38 -6.06 8.53
N LEU A 160 7.53 -6.19 7.87
CA LEU A 160 7.81 -7.35 7.04
C LEU A 160 8.57 -8.41 7.84
N ARG A 161 8.19 -9.68 7.68
CA ARG A 161 8.89 -10.82 8.26
C ARG A 161 9.58 -11.57 7.15
N VAL A 162 10.87 -11.83 7.29
CA VAL A 162 11.65 -12.67 6.38
C VAL A 162 12.06 -13.93 7.12
N ASN A 163 12.03 -15.09 6.47
CA ASN A 163 12.48 -16.35 7.09
C ASN A 163 13.91 -16.71 6.66
N GLN A 164 14.60 -17.53 7.46
CA GLN A 164 16.02 -17.85 7.21
C GLN A 164 16.23 -18.68 5.94
N ALA A 165 15.27 -19.53 5.57
CA ALA A 165 15.35 -20.30 4.33
C ALA A 165 15.27 -19.39 3.09
N GLU A 166 14.37 -18.41 3.08
CA GLU A 166 14.28 -17.38 2.04
C GLU A 166 15.58 -16.60 1.91
N ILE A 167 16.23 -16.26 3.05
CA ILE A 167 17.52 -15.57 3.03
C ILE A 167 18.57 -16.48 2.39
N ALA A 168 18.67 -17.75 2.80
CA ALA A 168 19.64 -18.70 2.25
C ALA A 168 19.46 -18.90 0.73
N ASP A 169 18.22 -19.12 0.30
CA ASP A 169 17.87 -19.31 -1.11
C ASP A 169 18.20 -18.08 -1.95
N MET A 170 17.86 -16.87 -1.46
CA MET A 170 18.19 -15.62 -2.17
C MET A 170 19.70 -15.37 -2.20
N THR A 171 20.39 -15.64 -1.09
CA THR A 171 21.86 -15.49 -0.99
C THR A 171 22.55 -16.39 -2.01
N GLN A 172 22.10 -17.64 -2.13
CA GLN A 172 22.60 -18.58 -3.15
C GLN A 172 22.24 -18.14 -4.57
N THR A 173 20.99 -17.73 -4.81
CA THR A 173 20.50 -17.29 -6.12
C THR A 173 21.31 -16.12 -6.68
N PHE A 174 21.70 -15.18 -5.82
CA PHE A 174 22.50 -14.01 -6.20
C PHE A 174 24.01 -14.20 -6.02
N GLY A 175 24.47 -15.41 -5.66
CA GLY A 175 25.89 -15.71 -5.47
C GLY A 175 26.56 -14.87 -4.37
N LEU A 176 25.77 -14.46 -3.39
CA LEU A 176 26.27 -13.75 -2.21
C LEU A 176 26.91 -14.76 -1.26
N SER A 177 28.02 -14.37 -0.63
CA SER A 177 28.71 -15.21 0.36
C SER A 177 28.47 -14.67 1.76
N ASP A 178 28.14 -15.57 2.67
CA ASP A 178 28.00 -15.34 4.11
C ASP A 178 29.35 -15.28 4.85
N ALA A 179 30.47 -15.52 4.16
CA ALA A 179 31.80 -15.48 4.73
C ALA A 179 32.19 -14.11 5.31
N ARG A 180 31.43 -13.05 4.97
CA ARG A 180 31.57 -11.70 5.54
C ARG A 180 30.21 -11.04 5.71
N PRO A 181 30.06 -10.11 6.68
CA PRO A 181 28.88 -9.28 6.79
C PRO A 181 28.57 -8.52 5.49
N ILE A 182 27.29 -8.46 5.12
CA ILE A 182 26.81 -7.80 3.91
C ILE A 182 26.26 -6.42 4.28
N ILE A 183 26.61 -5.40 3.50
CA ILE A 183 26.06 -4.04 3.61
C ILE A 183 25.24 -3.77 2.34
N GLY A 184 23.98 -3.39 2.52
CA GLY A 184 23.10 -3.00 1.42
C GLY A 184 23.16 -1.49 1.17
N PHE A 185 23.33 -1.10 -0.08
CA PHE A 185 23.20 0.29 -0.52
C PHE A 185 21.95 0.42 -1.42
N ALA A 186 21.15 1.45 -1.18
CA ALA A 186 20.01 1.84 -2.02
C ALA A 186 20.25 3.25 -2.56
N PRO A 187 21.12 3.41 -3.58
CA PRO A 187 21.40 4.71 -4.18
C PRO A 187 20.16 5.25 -4.91
N GLU A 188 19.96 6.56 -4.88
CA GLU A 188 18.84 7.24 -5.55
C GLU A 188 18.83 6.95 -7.06
N PRO A 189 17.65 6.81 -7.72
CA PRO A 189 17.54 6.44 -9.13
C PRO A 189 18.33 7.34 -10.10
N SER A 190 18.53 8.62 -9.76
CA SER A 190 19.30 9.58 -10.57
C SER A 190 20.81 9.35 -10.55
N SER A 191 21.32 8.46 -9.69
CA SER A 191 22.74 8.18 -9.51
C SER A 191 23.19 6.82 -10.10
N VAL A 192 22.27 6.10 -10.76
CA VAL A 192 22.51 4.75 -11.27
C VAL A 192 22.44 4.75 -12.81
N PRO A 193 23.52 4.40 -13.54
CA PRO A 193 23.49 4.32 -15.00
C PRO A 193 22.50 3.23 -15.46
N PRO A 194 21.85 3.41 -16.62
CA PRO A 194 20.67 2.62 -17.06
C PRO A 194 20.89 1.10 -17.20
N ASN A 195 22.12 0.60 -17.06
CA ASN A 195 22.47 -0.83 -17.15
C ASN A 195 22.93 -1.47 -15.81
N ALA A 196 22.79 -0.80 -14.67
CA ALA A 196 23.22 -1.36 -13.38
C ALA A 196 22.12 -2.25 -12.75
N GLY A 197 21.74 -3.31 -13.44
CA GLY A 197 21.17 -4.48 -12.78
C GLY A 197 22.29 -5.22 -12.06
N ARG A 198 22.61 -4.81 -10.83
CA ARG A 198 23.41 -5.59 -9.86
C ARG A 198 23.45 -4.87 -8.52
N ILE A 199 23.14 -5.60 -7.46
CA ILE A 199 23.59 -5.27 -6.10
C ILE A 199 25.10 -5.00 -6.18
N ILE A 200 25.52 -3.76 -5.89
CA ILE A 200 26.93 -3.42 -5.85
C ILE A 200 27.47 -3.96 -4.52
N THR A 201 27.99 -5.18 -4.52
CA THR A 201 28.87 -5.65 -3.45
C THR A 201 30.24 -4.99 -3.64
N MET A 202 30.52 -3.90 -2.93
CA MET A 202 31.88 -3.33 -2.91
C MET A 202 32.81 -4.26 -2.14
N ARG A 203 33.80 -4.85 -2.84
CA ARG A 203 34.98 -5.43 -2.19
C ARG A 203 35.95 -4.28 -1.87
N ARG A 204 36.28 -4.15 -0.58
CA ARG A 204 37.34 -3.33 0.05
C ARG A 204 37.12 -1.80 0.10
N TRP A 205 36.91 -1.31 1.32
CA TRP A 205 37.65 -0.16 1.83
C TRP A 205 38.92 -0.71 2.52
N ARG A 206 40.10 -0.40 1.99
CA ARG A 206 41.37 -0.58 2.71
C ARG A 206 41.67 0.74 3.38
N ASN A 207 41.74 0.75 4.71
CA ASN A 207 42.28 1.86 5.47
C ASN A 207 43.76 2.04 5.07
N HIS A 208 44.10 3.26 4.66
CA HIS A 208 45.42 3.84 4.83
C HIS A 208 45.33 4.82 6.00
#